data_AF-A0A8B9KSR6-F1
#
_entry.id   AF-A0A8B9KSR6-F1
#
_cell.length_a   1.000
_cell.length_b   1.000
_cell.length_c   1.000
_cell.angle_alpha   90.00
_cell.angle_beta   90.00
_cell.angle_gamma   90.00
#
_symmetry.space_group_name_H-M   'P 1'
#
loop_
_entity.id
_entity.type
_entity.pdbx_description
1 polymer ?
#
loop_
_entity_poly.entity_id
_entity_poly.type
_entity_poly.pdbx_seq_one_letter_code
_entity_poly.pdbx_strand_id
1 'polypeptide(L)'
;RCQRVTLELADTKQLIQEGDYKRQNYDKIKRERDGYETEVRELRKKVEMMDLTQTALTKERNELSKEVATLQQSVTLLQKDKDYLHRQNMELNVRCAHEEDRLERLQVQLEDTKKAREEAYDKYVASRDHYKTEYENKLRDELEHIRLKTSHEIESLQCASREMYERENRSLREARDNAALEKERAVSAEREIQAKYDQLLEQLRQLQLNSDSKASELQNQMKLKAFEVERAQMVQEETAKNLSLCQIECEKHQKKLEILTKEFYTLQSSSEKRVAELQSQSVEQEKRLEIYEKLEKELDDVTMQAAEMENEDEAERVLFSYGYGANVPTTAKRRLKQSVHLARRVLQLEKQNTMLRRDLERRSAHVDQVTEELQTTNQLLQQSQQPYSYLIETVRQRDTRIQSLKERLSQLEEEVSALKKEKTTLLQVKNNMAADLERLLSHREELSVMKQVLVSMRSRQHGEPLSISEPDIVHTGTAVHLPRKTSRATEEEQYPPRPKPTVFISWYRCWEC
;
A
#
# COMPACT_ATOMS: atom_id res chain seq x y z
N ARG A 1 -134.59 248.94 83.56
CA ARG A 1 -135.39 248.21 82.55
C ARG A 1 -134.50 247.50 81.52
N CYS A 2 -133.42 248.10 81.01
CA CYS A 2 -132.59 247.52 79.94
C CYS A 2 -131.84 246.21 80.28
N GLN A 3 -131.43 245.97 81.53
CA GLN A 3 -130.56 244.83 81.89
C GLN A 3 -131.22 243.43 81.81
N ARG A 4 -132.56 243.31 81.88
CA ARG A 4 -133.20 241.97 81.91
C ARG A 4 -133.25 241.30 80.52
N VAL A 5 -133.50 242.11 79.49
CA VAL A 5 -133.54 241.66 78.09
C VAL A 5 -132.18 241.13 77.60
N THR A 6 -131.08 241.57 78.22
CA THR A 6 -129.72 241.12 77.87
C THR A 6 -129.42 239.69 78.34
N LEU A 7 -130.01 239.26 79.46
CA LEU A 7 -129.87 237.88 79.97
C LEU A 7 -130.79 236.91 79.23
N GLU A 8 -132.03 237.32 78.96
CA GLU A 8 -133.00 236.55 78.18
C GLU A 8 -132.47 236.23 76.75
N LEU A 9 -131.56 237.05 76.21
CA LEU A 9 -130.86 236.84 74.92
C LEU A 9 -129.58 235.97 75.02
N ALA A 10 -129.10 235.66 76.22
CA ALA A 10 -127.94 234.80 76.45
C ALA A 10 -128.36 233.33 76.58
N ASP A 11 -129.34 233.04 77.46
CA ASP A 11 -129.86 231.69 77.72
C ASP A 11 -130.42 231.06 76.44
N THR A 12 -131.09 231.87 75.61
CA THR A 12 -131.63 231.45 74.30
C THR A 12 -130.56 231.05 73.28
N LYS A 13 -129.31 231.52 73.41
CA LYS A 13 -128.20 231.06 72.56
C LYS A 13 -127.59 229.74 73.04
N GLN A 14 -127.50 229.53 74.35
CA GLN A 14 -126.96 228.29 74.91
C GLN A 14 -127.90 227.09 74.61
N LEU A 15 -129.21 227.27 74.75
CA LEU A 15 -130.22 226.26 74.41
C LEU A 15 -130.18 225.80 72.94
N ILE A 16 -129.80 226.69 72.01
CA ILE A 16 -129.66 226.34 70.59
C ILE A 16 -128.41 225.46 70.38
N GLN A 17 -127.26 225.82 70.96
CA GLN A 17 -126.03 225.04 70.82
C GLN A 17 -126.14 223.61 71.39
N GLU A 18 -126.84 223.42 72.51
CA GLU A 18 -127.12 222.08 73.03
C GLU A 18 -128.08 221.27 72.15
N GLY A 19 -129.02 221.94 71.47
CA GLY A 19 -129.95 221.29 70.54
C GLY A 19 -129.24 220.72 69.31
N ASP A 20 -128.30 221.48 68.74
CA ASP A 20 -127.56 221.05 67.55
C ASP A 20 -126.55 219.93 67.84
N TYR A 21 -125.87 219.96 69.00
CA TYR A 21 -124.97 218.85 69.41
C TYR A 21 -125.73 217.52 69.57
N LYS A 22 -126.94 217.55 70.14
CA LYS A 22 -127.80 216.36 70.30
C LYS A 22 -128.30 215.82 68.95
N ARG A 23 -128.53 216.67 67.94
CA ARG A 23 -128.91 216.24 66.58
C ARG A 23 -127.76 215.55 65.84
N GLN A 24 -126.56 216.14 65.84
CA GLN A 24 -125.45 215.63 65.03
C GLN A 24 -124.92 214.26 65.48
N ASN A 25 -125.08 213.89 66.76
CA ASN A 25 -124.48 212.67 67.31
C ASN A 25 -125.41 211.42 67.29
N TYR A 26 -126.73 211.60 67.13
CA TYR A 26 -127.71 210.50 67.16
C TYR A 26 -127.46 209.46 66.05
N ASP A 27 -127.17 209.92 64.84
CA ASP A 27 -126.93 209.06 63.67
C ASP A 27 -125.64 208.24 63.75
N LYS A 28 -124.72 208.56 64.67
CA LYS A 28 -123.50 207.77 64.91
C LYS A 28 -123.81 206.59 65.83
N ILE A 29 -124.41 206.85 66.99
CA ILE A 29 -124.78 205.83 67.99
C ILE A 29 -125.75 204.80 67.40
N LYS A 30 -126.70 205.25 66.55
CA LYS A 30 -127.62 204.32 65.87
C LYS A 30 -126.86 203.30 65.02
N ARG A 31 -125.90 203.74 64.19
CA ARG A 31 -125.11 202.85 63.32
C ARG A 31 -124.28 201.84 64.11
N GLU A 32 -123.74 202.24 65.26
CA GLU A 32 -122.95 201.36 66.13
C GLU A 32 -123.83 200.26 66.74
N ARG A 33 -125.02 200.61 67.27
CA ARG A 33 -126.00 199.63 67.80
C ARG A 33 -126.52 198.70 66.71
N ASP A 34 -126.91 199.23 65.56
CA ASP A 34 -127.42 198.45 64.43
C ASP A 34 -126.33 197.45 63.92
N GLY A 35 -125.05 197.84 64.00
CA GLY A 35 -123.88 196.98 63.72
C GLY A 35 -123.67 195.84 64.72
N TYR A 36 -123.70 196.13 66.03
CA TYR A 36 -123.61 195.08 67.05
C TYR A 36 -124.78 194.08 66.97
N GLU A 37 -125.98 194.52 66.58
CA GLU A 37 -127.10 193.61 66.32
C GLU A 37 -126.86 192.68 65.12
N THR A 38 -126.10 193.11 64.10
CA THR A 38 -125.67 192.21 63.02
C THR A 38 -124.60 191.22 63.49
N GLU A 39 -123.59 191.66 64.25
CA GLU A 39 -122.54 190.79 64.79
C GLU A 39 -123.12 189.69 65.70
N VAL A 40 -124.06 190.03 66.60
CA VAL A 40 -124.74 189.04 67.46
C VAL A 40 -125.54 188.02 66.65
N ARG A 41 -126.17 188.43 65.54
CA ARG A 41 -126.87 187.50 64.63
C ARG A 41 -125.90 186.58 63.88
N GLU A 42 -124.74 187.08 63.46
CA GLU A 42 -123.70 186.24 62.86
C GLU A 42 -123.08 185.26 63.84
N LEU A 43 -122.76 185.70 65.06
CA LEU A 43 -122.19 184.85 66.10
C LEU A 43 -123.15 183.73 66.49
N ARG A 44 -124.46 184.02 66.62
CA ARG A 44 -125.48 182.97 66.84
C ARG A 44 -125.50 181.94 65.71
N LYS A 45 -125.50 182.38 64.43
CA LYS A 45 -125.40 181.45 63.29
C LYS A 45 -124.10 180.63 63.29
N LYS A 46 -122.98 181.21 63.71
CA LYS A 46 -121.69 180.51 63.81
C LYS A 46 -121.74 179.42 64.90
N VAL A 47 -122.32 179.70 66.08
CA VAL A 47 -122.56 178.70 67.13
C VAL A 47 -123.51 177.61 66.66
N GLU A 48 -124.65 177.97 66.07
CA GLU A 48 -125.66 177.02 65.59
C GLU A 48 -125.11 176.08 64.49
N MET A 49 -124.26 176.58 63.58
CA MET A 49 -123.51 175.73 62.65
C MET A 49 -122.46 174.87 63.36
N MET A 50 -121.75 175.38 64.36
CA MET A 50 -120.79 174.58 65.12
C MET A 50 -121.47 173.41 65.85
N ASP A 51 -122.60 173.64 66.52
CA ASP A 51 -123.37 172.59 67.18
C ASP A 51 -123.88 171.53 66.18
N LEU A 52 -124.31 171.95 64.98
CA LEU A 52 -124.66 171.02 63.90
C LEU A 52 -123.45 170.20 63.41
N THR A 53 -122.26 170.81 63.25
CA THR A 53 -121.05 170.05 62.89
C THR A 53 -120.58 169.13 64.01
N GLN A 54 -120.68 169.54 65.28
CA GLN A 54 -120.26 168.73 66.43
C GLN A 54 -121.23 167.56 66.69
N THR A 55 -122.53 167.74 66.44
CA THR A 55 -123.52 166.65 66.48
C THR A 55 -123.41 165.71 65.27
N ALA A 56 -122.92 166.17 64.11
CA ALA A 56 -122.55 165.29 62.99
C ALA A 56 -121.30 164.46 63.30
N LEU A 57 -120.19 165.12 63.67
CA LEU A 57 -118.92 164.47 64.02
C LEU A 57 -119.04 163.47 65.18
N THR A 58 -119.92 163.72 66.15
CA THR A 58 -120.18 162.75 67.23
C THR A 58 -121.01 161.55 66.78
N LYS A 59 -121.87 161.66 65.76
CA LYS A 59 -122.52 160.49 65.12
C LYS A 59 -121.50 159.66 64.36
N GLU A 60 -120.73 160.28 63.47
CA GLU A 60 -119.66 159.61 62.71
C GLU A 60 -118.68 158.89 63.64
N ARG A 61 -118.21 159.57 64.71
CA ARG A 61 -117.34 158.96 65.73
C ARG A 61 -117.99 157.78 66.45
N ASN A 62 -119.30 157.79 66.67
CA ASN A 62 -120.04 156.69 67.31
C ASN A 62 -120.35 155.55 66.32
N GLU A 63 -120.46 155.83 65.03
CA GLU A 63 -120.62 154.84 63.95
C GLU A 63 -119.29 154.14 63.68
N LEU A 64 -118.20 154.89 63.48
CA LEU A 64 -116.83 154.37 63.44
C LEU A 64 -116.48 153.57 64.70
N SER A 65 -116.94 153.98 65.89
CA SER A 65 -116.74 153.20 67.12
C SER A 65 -117.51 151.88 67.16
N LYS A 66 -118.62 151.73 66.42
CA LYS A 66 -119.34 150.46 66.24
C LYS A 66 -118.63 149.59 65.19
N GLU A 67 -118.17 150.19 64.09
CA GLU A 67 -117.41 149.50 63.05
C GLU A 67 -116.08 148.95 63.59
N VAL A 68 -115.36 149.72 64.40
CA VAL A 68 -114.17 149.24 65.11
C VAL A 68 -114.52 148.06 66.04
N ALA A 69 -115.68 148.09 66.71
CA ALA A 69 -116.11 146.98 67.57
C ALA A 69 -116.51 145.72 66.77
N THR A 70 -117.19 145.85 65.63
CA THR A 70 -117.54 144.70 64.78
C THR A 70 -116.32 144.13 64.04
N LEU A 71 -115.38 144.98 63.62
CA LEU A 71 -114.08 144.56 63.08
C LEU A 71 -113.19 143.88 64.13
N GLN A 72 -113.19 144.36 65.38
CA GLN A 72 -112.52 143.66 66.48
C GLN A 72 -113.16 142.27 66.71
N GLN A 73 -114.49 142.17 66.71
CA GLN A 73 -115.19 140.89 66.83
C GLN A 73 -114.85 139.94 65.67
N SER A 74 -114.88 140.39 64.41
CA SER A 74 -114.53 139.56 63.26
C SER A 74 -113.07 139.12 63.26
N VAL A 75 -112.13 140.00 63.66
CA VAL A 75 -110.72 139.63 63.87
C VAL A 75 -110.57 138.56 64.96
N THR A 76 -111.30 138.66 66.08
CA THR A 76 -111.23 137.61 67.12
C THR A 76 -111.86 136.27 66.70
N LEU A 77 -112.81 136.28 65.76
CA LEU A 77 -113.36 135.05 65.17
C LEU A 77 -112.37 134.43 64.18
N LEU A 78 -111.88 135.23 63.22
CA LEU A 78 -110.89 134.80 62.23
C LEU A 78 -109.58 134.29 62.87
N GLN A 79 -109.18 134.86 64.01
CA GLN A 79 -108.03 134.36 64.78
C GLN A 79 -108.33 132.99 65.40
N LYS A 80 -109.54 132.74 65.93
CA LYS A 80 -109.95 131.41 66.41
C LYS A 80 -110.01 130.39 65.28
N ASP A 81 -110.55 130.77 64.12
CA ASP A 81 -110.64 129.91 62.94
C ASP A 81 -109.25 129.56 62.41
N LYS A 82 -108.34 130.55 62.35
CA LYS A 82 -106.93 130.35 62.04
C LYS A 82 -106.26 129.39 63.04
N ASP A 83 -106.48 129.58 64.35
CA ASP A 83 -105.89 128.73 65.37
C ASP A 83 -106.48 127.31 65.38
N TYR A 84 -107.73 127.14 64.96
CA TYR A 84 -108.35 125.84 64.73
C TYR A 84 -107.78 125.15 63.48
N LEU A 85 -107.75 125.84 62.34
CA LEU A 85 -107.20 125.32 61.08
C LEU A 85 -105.69 125.02 61.20
N HIS A 86 -104.94 125.81 61.97
CA HIS A 86 -103.53 125.53 62.24
C HIS A 86 -103.34 124.26 63.08
N ARG A 87 -104.15 124.06 64.12
CA ARG A 87 -104.18 122.79 64.90
C ARG A 87 -104.56 121.60 64.02
N GLN A 88 -105.62 121.73 63.20
CA GLN A 88 -106.04 120.69 62.28
C GLN A 88 -104.96 120.37 61.23
N ASN A 89 -104.25 121.38 60.72
CA ASN A 89 -103.13 121.18 59.80
C ASN A 89 -101.94 120.49 60.49
N MET A 90 -101.59 120.88 61.73
CA MET A 90 -100.57 120.19 62.52
C MET A 90 -100.94 118.72 62.78
N GLU A 91 -102.17 118.43 63.17
CA GLU A 91 -102.66 117.05 63.34
C GLU A 91 -102.57 116.24 62.04
N LEU A 92 -102.95 116.83 60.90
CA LEU A 92 -102.84 116.17 59.59
C LEU A 92 -101.37 115.93 59.21
N ASN A 93 -100.48 116.90 59.40
CA ASN A 93 -99.05 116.75 59.10
C ASN A 93 -98.41 115.63 59.95
N VAL A 94 -98.78 115.52 61.24
CA VAL A 94 -98.31 114.43 62.12
C VAL A 94 -98.87 113.07 61.68
N ARG A 95 -100.12 113.01 61.20
CA ARG A 95 -100.70 111.77 60.65
C ARG A 95 -100.04 111.38 59.32
N CYS A 96 -99.76 112.35 58.43
CA CYS A 96 -99.03 112.12 57.19
C CYS A 96 -97.63 111.56 57.49
N ALA A 97 -96.84 112.23 58.33
CA ALA A 97 -95.51 111.75 58.72
C ALA A 97 -95.55 110.34 59.33
N HIS A 98 -96.56 110.00 60.14
CA HIS A 98 -96.66 108.66 60.72
C HIS A 98 -97.02 107.56 59.70
N GLU A 99 -97.87 107.87 58.72
CA GLU A 99 -98.18 106.94 57.62
C GLU A 99 -97.03 106.88 56.59
N GLU A 100 -96.25 107.95 56.41
CA GLU A 100 -94.99 107.98 55.65
C GLU A 100 -93.93 107.09 56.32
N ASP A 101 -93.62 107.30 57.61
CA ASP A 101 -92.77 106.41 58.43
C ASP A 101 -93.20 104.94 58.29
N ARG A 102 -94.51 104.69 58.24
CA ARG A 102 -95.09 103.33 58.15
C ARG A 102 -94.94 102.75 56.75
N LEU A 103 -95.15 103.55 55.70
CA LEU A 103 -94.93 103.16 54.31
C LEU A 103 -93.45 102.83 54.06
N GLU A 104 -92.52 103.65 54.55
CA GLU A 104 -91.08 103.35 54.46
C GLU A 104 -90.73 102.04 55.15
N ARG A 105 -91.18 101.84 56.40
CA ARG A 105 -90.97 100.57 57.13
C ARG A 105 -91.55 99.35 56.39
N LEU A 106 -92.73 99.49 55.76
CA LEU A 106 -93.34 98.43 54.97
C LEU A 106 -92.61 98.19 53.63
N GLN A 107 -92.06 99.23 53.00
CA GLN A 107 -91.23 99.09 51.80
C GLN A 107 -89.91 98.37 52.11
N VAL A 108 -89.22 98.73 53.20
CA VAL A 108 -88.01 98.02 53.65
C VAL A 108 -88.31 96.54 53.92
N GLN A 109 -89.40 96.24 54.64
CA GLN A 109 -89.84 94.86 54.87
C GLN A 109 -90.19 94.11 53.56
N LEU A 110 -90.75 94.79 52.56
CA LEU A 110 -91.04 94.20 51.26
C LEU A 110 -89.75 93.89 50.47
N GLU A 111 -88.77 94.79 50.46
CA GLU A 111 -87.50 94.54 49.77
C GLU A 111 -86.65 93.47 50.49
N ASP A 112 -86.64 93.44 51.82
CA ASP A 112 -85.91 92.40 52.56
C ASP A 112 -86.58 91.02 52.44
N THR A 113 -87.91 90.94 52.34
CA THR A 113 -88.63 89.68 52.04
C THR A 113 -88.60 89.28 50.57
N LYS A 114 -88.19 90.17 49.65
CA LYS A 114 -87.76 89.79 48.28
C LYS A 114 -86.34 89.21 48.31
N LYS A 115 -85.36 89.94 48.86
CA LYS A 115 -83.96 89.49 48.97
C LYS A 115 -83.84 88.12 49.64
N ALA A 116 -84.49 87.93 50.80
CA ALA A 116 -84.45 86.66 51.52
C ALA A 116 -85.08 85.49 50.73
N ARG A 117 -86.02 85.78 49.81
CA ARG A 117 -86.63 84.80 48.90
C ARG A 117 -85.71 84.49 47.73
N GLU A 118 -85.09 85.51 47.14
CA GLU A 118 -84.09 85.38 46.07
C GLU A 118 -82.89 84.57 46.56
N GLU A 119 -82.32 84.93 47.72
CA GLU A 119 -81.28 84.15 48.39
C GLU A 119 -81.67 82.69 48.66
N ALA A 120 -82.93 82.43 49.01
CA ALA A 120 -83.42 81.07 49.25
C ALA A 120 -83.55 80.27 47.93
N TYR A 121 -83.98 80.93 46.85
CA TYR A 121 -84.00 80.32 45.51
C TYR A 121 -82.58 80.05 44.99
N ASP A 122 -81.64 80.99 45.16
CA ASP A 122 -80.24 80.80 44.76
C ASP A 122 -79.57 79.65 45.51
N LYS A 123 -79.77 79.57 46.84
CA LYS A 123 -79.30 78.45 47.67
C LYS A 123 -79.93 77.12 47.24
N TYR A 124 -81.22 77.10 46.88
CA TYR A 124 -81.89 75.92 46.34
C TYR A 124 -81.36 75.51 44.96
N VAL A 125 -81.18 76.45 44.03
CA VAL A 125 -80.66 76.19 42.67
C VAL A 125 -79.22 75.69 42.74
N ALA A 126 -78.36 76.37 43.51
CA ALA A 126 -76.97 75.94 43.71
C ALA A 126 -76.87 74.54 44.33
N SER A 127 -77.71 74.22 45.32
CA SER A 127 -77.77 72.89 45.94
C SER A 127 -78.27 71.82 44.96
N ARG A 128 -79.36 72.10 44.22
CA ARG A 128 -79.91 71.22 43.18
C ARG A 128 -78.86 70.91 42.10
N ASP A 129 -78.18 71.94 41.61
CA ASP A 129 -77.22 71.80 40.51
C ASP A 129 -75.91 71.15 40.97
N HIS A 130 -75.46 71.42 42.20
CA HIS A 130 -74.36 70.69 42.84
C HIS A 130 -74.66 69.19 42.94
N TYR A 131 -75.81 68.79 43.50
CA TYR A 131 -76.19 67.37 43.57
C TYR A 131 -76.35 66.74 42.18
N LYS A 132 -76.97 67.45 41.22
CA LYS A 132 -77.06 67.00 39.83
C LYS A 132 -75.67 66.71 39.26
N THR A 133 -74.74 67.66 39.36
CA THR A 133 -73.37 67.48 38.88
C THR A 133 -72.62 66.36 39.63
N GLU A 134 -72.87 66.15 40.93
CA GLU A 134 -72.32 64.99 41.64
C GLU A 134 -72.84 63.66 41.09
N TYR A 135 -74.14 63.52 40.84
CA TYR A 135 -74.70 62.30 40.26
C TYR A 135 -74.22 62.09 38.81
N GLU A 136 -74.14 63.16 38.01
CA GLU A 136 -73.58 63.10 36.64
C GLU A 136 -72.08 62.80 36.63
N ASN A 137 -71.30 63.22 37.64
CA ASN A 137 -69.91 62.83 37.82
C ASN A 137 -69.83 61.34 38.19
N LYS A 138 -70.49 60.91 39.28
CA LYS A 138 -70.47 59.51 39.75
C LYS A 138 -70.86 58.52 38.65
N LEU A 139 -71.92 58.84 37.88
CA LEU A 139 -72.34 58.01 36.74
C LEU A 139 -71.31 57.99 35.60
N ARG A 140 -70.61 59.10 35.33
CA ARG A 140 -69.50 59.13 34.36
C ARG A 140 -68.30 58.31 34.85
N ASP A 141 -67.95 58.44 36.11
CA ASP A 141 -66.82 57.73 36.73
C ASP A 141 -67.09 56.22 36.79
N GLU A 142 -68.32 55.79 37.10
CA GLU A 142 -68.75 54.39 37.04
C GLU A 142 -68.72 53.82 35.61
N LEU A 143 -69.25 54.56 34.63
CA LEU A 143 -69.23 54.16 33.22
C LEU A 143 -67.80 54.05 32.67
N GLU A 144 -66.92 54.98 33.04
CA GLU A 144 -65.52 54.96 32.61
C GLU A 144 -64.71 53.88 33.34
N HIS A 145 -64.99 53.60 34.63
CA HIS A 145 -64.42 52.45 35.33
C HIS A 145 -64.81 51.12 34.68
N ILE A 146 -66.08 50.96 34.27
CA ILE A 146 -66.56 49.77 33.54
C ILE A 146 -65.85 49.66 32.17
N ARG A 147 -65.69 50.77 31.44
CA ARG A 147 -64.96 50.80 30.15
C ARG A 147 -63.50 50.43 30.29
N LEU A 148 -62.78 51.04 31.24
CA LEU A 148 -61.36 50.76 31.48
C LEU A 148 -61.15 49.31 31.92
N LYS A 149 -62.02 48.79 32.82
CA LYS A 149 -61.96 47.40 33.25
C LYS A 149 -62.25 46.42 32.12
N THR A 150 -63.30 46.63 31.33
CA THR A 150 -63.63 45.74 30.20
C THR A 150 -62.58 45.81 29.10
N SER A 151 -62.00 46.99 28.81
CA SER A 151 -60.87 47.12 27.89
C SER A 151 -59.65 46.34 28.37
N HIS A 152 -59.30 46.46 29.66
CA HIS A 152 -58.19 45.73 30.27
C HIS A 152 -58.41 44.21 30.28
N GLU A 153 -59.63 43.75 30.55
CA GLU A 153 -59.99 42.32 30.46
C GLU A 153 -59.87 41.80 29.02
N ILE A 154 -60.29 42.58 28.02
CA ILE A 154 -60.13 42.26 26.59
C ILE A 154 -58.64 42.21 26.20
N GLU A 155 -57.84 43.21 26.60
CA GLU A 155 -56.38 43.23 26.34
C GLU A 155 -55.68 42.04 27.01
N SER A 156 -56.01 41.73 28.26
CA SER A 156 -55.47 40.60 28.99
C SER A 156 -55.81 39.26 28.32
N LEU A 157 -57.05 39.08 27.86
CA LEU A 157 -57.47 37.89 27.11
C LEU A 157 -56.78 37.78 25.75
N GLN A 158 -56.61 38.90 25.03
CA GLN A 158 -55.86 38.94 23.77
C GLN A 158 -54.39 38.60 23.96
N CYS A 159 -53.74 39.10 25.01
CA CYS A 159 -52.35 38.80 25.33
C CYS A 159 -52.19 37.32 25.74
N ALA A 160 -53.02 36.82 26.68
CA ALA A 160 -52.97 35.43 27.11
C ALA A 160 -53.22 34.44 25.95
N SER A 161 -54.17 34.76 25.05
CA SER A 161 -54.44 33.99 23.84
C SER A 161 -53.24 34.00 22.87
N ARG A 162 -52.66 35.17 22.60
CA ARG A 162 -51.46 35.31 21.75
C ARG A 162 -50.29 34.51 22.31
N GLU A 163 -49.99 34.65 23.60
CA GLU A 163 -48.91 33.90 24.25
C GLU A 163 -49.17 32.38 24.25
N MET A 164 -50.42 31.93 24.37
CA MET A 164 -50.78 30.51 24.25
C MET A 164 -50.40 29.99 22.86
N TYR A 165 -50.86 30.66 21.80
CA TYR A 165 -50.51 30.30 20.43
C TYR A 165 -49.00 30.41 20.15
N GLU A 166 -48.28 31.34 20.77
CA GLU A 166 -46.82 31.46 20.65
C GLU A 166 -46.06 30.37 21.43
N ARG A 167 -46.61 29.85 22.54
CA ARG A 167 -46.06 28.67 23.23
C ARG A 167 -46.30 27.41 22.40
N GLU A 168 -47.51 27.21 21.89
CA GLU A 168 -47.87 26.09 21.03
C GLU A 168 -47.05 26.09 19.73
N ASN A 169 -46.93 27.24 19.05
CA ASN A 169 -46.11 27.38 17.84
C ASN A 169 -44.62 27.07 18.08
N ARG A 170 -44.08 27.38 19.27
CA ARG A 170 -42.71 26.98 19.64
C ARG A 170 -42.61 25.48 19.84
N SER A 171 -43.49 24.90 20.66
CA SER A 171 -43.51 23.46 20.93
C SER A 171 -43.70 22.62 19.64
N LEU A 172 -44.56 23.06 18.70
CA LEU A 172 -44.74 22.41 17.41
C LEU A 172 -43.51 22.51 16.49
N ARG A 173 -42.75 23.62 16.55
CA ARG A 173 -41.49 23.77 15.79
C ARG A 173 -40.39 22.89 16.41
N GLU A 174 -40.26 22.90 17.73
CA GLU A 174 -39.33 22.05 18.48
C GLU A 174 -39.61 20.56 18.22
N ALA A 175 -40.88 20.14 18.24
CA ALA A 175 -41.29 18.78 17.91
C ALA A 175 -40.98 18.40 16.45
N ARG A 176 -41.26 19.30 15.49
CA ARG A 176 -40.88 19.13 14.07
C ARG A 176 -39.37 18.96 13.91
N ASP A 177 -38.58 19.79 14.57
CA ASP A 177 -37.13 19.83 14.40
C ASP A 177 -36.46 18.63 15.09
N ASN A 178 -36.98 18.18 16.23
CA ASN A 178 -36.59 16.89 16.82
C ASN A 178 -36.91 15.71 15.89
N ALA A 179 -38.12 15.66 15.31
CA ALA A 179 -38.49 14.61 14.35
C ALA A 179 -37.65 14.63 13.06
N ALA A 180 -37.22 15.81 12.62
CA ALA A 180 -36.28 15.96 11.51
C ALA A 180 -34.90 15.39 11.85
N LEU A 181 -34.35 15.71 13.03
CA LEU A 181 -33.08 15.18 13.52
C LEU A 181 -33.12 13.65 13.73
N GLU A 182 -34.23 13.10 14.22
CA GLU A 182 -34.43 11.65 14.34
C GLU A 182 -34.50 10.97 12.96
N LYS A 183 -35.19 11.57 11.99
CA LYS A 183 -35.21 11.11 10.60
C LYS A 183 -33.80 11.12 9.98
N GLU A 184 -33.02 12.18 10.20
CA GLU A 184 -31.65 12.26 9.68
C GLU A 184 -30.73 11.19 10.29
N ARG A 185 -30.85 10.95 11.60
CA ARG A 185 -30.16 9.83 12.27
C ARG A 185 -30.56 8.48 11.67
N ALA A 186 -31.85 8.23 11.50
CA ALA A 186 -32.35 6.98 10.89
C ALA A 186 -31.80 6.77 9.47
N VAL A 187 -31.83 7.81 8.62
CA VAL A 187 -31.29 7.78 7.25
C VAL A 187 -29.75 7.61 7.25
N SER A 188 -29.02 8.12 8.24
CA SER A 188 -27.58 7.86 8.36
C SER A 188 -27.29 6.39 8.73
N ALA A 189 -28.06 5.81 9.65
CA ALA A 189 -27.95 4.40 10.02
C ALA A 189 -28.36 3.46 8.87
N GLU A 190 -29.40 3.81 8.10
CA GLU A 190 -29.81 3.11 6.87
C GLU A 190 -28.66 3.05 5.86
N ARG A 191 -28.02 4.19 5.57
CA ARG A 191 -26.86 4.27 4.65
C ARG A 191 -25.68 3.43 5.14
N GLU A 192 -25.41 3.43 6.45
CA GLU A 192 -24.37 2.57 7.04
C GLU A 192 -24.69 1.08 6.88
N ILE A 193 -25.94 0.68 7.10
CA ILE A 193 -26.38 -0.72 6.95
C ILE A 193 -26.32 -1.13 5.48
N GLN A 194 -26.77 -0.27 4.55
CA GLN A 194 -26.65 -0.50 3.11
C GLN A 194 -25.20 -0.66 2.68
N ALA A 195 -24.29 0.23 3.12
CA ALA A 195 -22.87 0.11 2.81
C ALA A 195 -22.24 -1.19 3.35
N LYS A 196 -22.66 -1.66 4.54
CA LYS A 196 -22.23 -2.96 5.10
C LYS A 196 -22.80 -4.14 4.31
N TYR A 197 -24.04 -4.04 3.83
CA TYR A 197 -24.67 -5.04 2.95
C TYR A 197 -24.00 -5.12 1.57
N ASP A 198 -23.68 -3.97 0.94
CA ASP A 198 -22.99 -3.91 -0.34
C ASP A 198 -21.57 -4.50 -0.23
N GLN A 199 -20.87 -4.24 0.88
CA GLN A 199 -19.58 -4.89 1.20
C GLN A 199 -19.71 -6.42 1.35
N LEU A 200 -20.77 -6.91 2.00
CA LEU A 200 -21.02 -8.35 2.14
C LEU A 200 -21.39 -9.01 0.80
N LEU A 201 -22.14 -8.33 -0.08
CA LEU A 201 -22.42 -8.81 -1.44
C LEU A 201 -21.14 -8.91 -2.28
N GLU A 202 -20.23 -7.95 -2.16
CA GLU A 202 -18.96 -7.97 -2.88
C GLU A 202 -18.02 -9.05 -2.34
N GLN A 203 -17.96 -9.25 -1.02
CA GLN A 203 -17.26 -10.39 -0.42
C GLN A 203 -17.85 -11.74 -0.88
N LEU A 204 -19.18 -11.86 -0.97
CA LEU A 204 -19.86 -13.06 -1.47
C LEU A 204 -19.45 -13.36 -2.93
N ARG A 205 -19.46 -12.33 -3.81
CA ARG A 205 -19.02 -12.46 -5.21
C ARG A 205 -17.56 -12.88 -5.32
N GLN A 206 -16.68 -12.28 -4.53
CA GLN A 206 -15.26 -12.62 -4.52
C GLN A 206 -15.04 -14.06 -4.01
N LEU A 207 -15.75 -14.49 -2.96
CA LEU A 207 -15.72 -15.87 -2.50
C LEU A 207 -16.26 -16.86 -3.54
N GLN A 208 -17.31 -16.50 -4.27
CA GLN A 208 -17.86 -17.30 -5.37
C GLN A 208 -16.85 -17.44 -6.51
N LEU A 209 -16.27 -16.34 -7.02
CA LEU A 209 -15.23 -16.37 -8.05
C LEU A 209 -13.98 -17.16 -7.61
N ASN A 210 -13.58 -17.04 -6.34
CA ASN A 210 -12.50 -17.81 -5.74
C ASN A 210 -12.83 -19.30 -5.50
N SER A 211 -14.12 -19.67 -5.50
CA SER A 211 -14.59 -21.06 -5.43
C SER A 211 -14.68 -21.66 -6.83
N ASP A 212 -15.25 -20.93 -7.79
CA ASP A 212 -15.43 -21.38 -9.18
C ASP A 212 -14.10 -21.57 -9.90
N SER A 213 -13.12 -20.68 -9.65
CA SER A 213 -11.74 -20.83 -10.12
C SER A 213 -11.08 -22.09 -9.56
N LYS A 214 -11.10 -22.31 -8.23
CA LYS A 214 -10.57 -23.52 -7.59
C LYS A 214 -11.28 -24.80 -8.07
N ALA A 215 -12.58 -24.76 -8.29
CA ALA A 215 -13.33 -25.87 -8.84
C ALA A 215 -12.87 -26.20 -10.28
N SER A 216 -12.64 -25.18 -11.12
CA SER A 216 -12.06 -25.34 -12.45
C SER A 216 -10.62 -25.89 -12.41
N GLU A 217 -9.76 -25.37 -11.52
CA GLU A 217 -8.40 -25.87 -11.30
C GLU A 217 -8.40 -27.35 -10.91
N LEU A 218 -9.20 -27.73 -9.90
CA LEU A 218 -9.33 -29.12 -9.44
C LEU A 218 -9.91 -30.02 -10.54
N GLN A 219 -10.90 -29.55 -11.32
CA GLN A 219 -11.45 -30.31 -12.44
C GLN A 219 -10.40 -30.53 -13.54
N ASN A 220 -9.52 -29.56 -13.79
CA ASN A 220 -8.44 -29.70 -14.77
C ASN A 220 -7.30 -30.59 -14.25
N GLN A 221 -6.96 -30.51 -12.96
CA GLN A 221 -6.05 -31.48 -12.31
C GLN A 221 -6.60 -32.90 -12.38
N MET A 222 -7.91 -33.09 -12.14
CA MET A 222 -8.58 -34.39 -12.28
C MET A 222 -8.49 -34.95 -13.70
N LYS A 223 -8.73 -34.12 -14.74
CA LYS A 223 -8.56 -34.53 -16.16
C LYS A 223 -7.12 -34.95 -16.45
N LEU A 224 -6.12 -34.16 -16.00
CA LEU A 224 -4.71 -34.51 -16.18
C LEU A 224 -4.35 -35.83 -15.49
N LYS A 225 -4.87 -36.08 -14.27
CA LYS A 225 -4.66 -37.34 -13.55
C LYS A 225 -5.38 -38.52 -14.21
N ALA A 226 -6.55 -38.31 -14.81
CA ALA A 226 -7.21 -39.34 -15.63
C ALA A 226 -6.33 -39.73 -16.83
N PHE A 227 -5.82 -38.76 -17.61
CA PHE A 227 -4.92 -39.05 -18.74
C PHE A 227 -3.58 -39.69 -18.31
N GLU A 228 -3.03 -39.34 -17.14
CA GLU A 228 -1.86 -40.02 -16.59
C GLU A 228 -2.15 -41.49 -16.24
N VAL A 229 -3.33 -41.78 -15.68
CA VAL A 229 -3.79 -43.15 -15.34
C VAL A 229 -4.07 -43.96 -16.60
N GLU A 230 -4.78 -43.41 -17.59
CA GLU A 230 -5.04 -44.06 -18.88
C GLU A 230 -3.71 -44.43 -19.59
N ARG A 231 -2.74 -43.51 -19.61
CA ARG A 231 -1.40 -43.78 -20.16
C ARG A 231 -0.66 -44.86 -19.36
N ALA A 232 -0.74 -44.83 -18.03
CA ALA A 232 -0.12 -45.84 -17.19
C ALA A 232 -0.76 -47.23 -17.40
N GLN A 233 -2.09 -47.29 -17.55
CA GLN A 233 -2.81 -48.52 -17.86
C GLN A 233 -2.42 -49.07 -19.24
N MET A 234 -2.32 -48.25 -20.29
CA MET A 234 -1.87 -48.73 -21.60
C MET A 234 -0.47 -49.37 -21.53
N VAL A 235 0.47 -48.76 -20.80
CA VAL A 235 1.81 -49.31 -20.58
C VAL A 235 1.78 -50.59 -19.72
N GLN A 236 0.91 -50.66 -18.71
CA GLN A 236 0.68 -51.87 -17.92
C GLN A 236 0.14 -53.01 -18.80
N GLU A 237 -0.83 -52.74 -19.67
CA GLU A 237 -1.40 -53.73 -20.58
C GLU A 237 -0.39 -54.20 -21.62
N GLU A 238 0.42 -53.31 -22.18
CA GLU A 238 1.49 -53.66 -23.11
C GLU A 238 2.57 -54.51 -22.43
N THR A 239 3.05 -54.10 -21.26
CA THR A 239 4.05 -54.87 -20.50
C THR A 239 3.52 -56.24 -20.03
N ALA A 240 2.22 -56.34 -19.69
CA ALA A 240 1.58 -57.63 -19.39
C ALA A 240 1.47 -58.54 -20.63
N LYS A 241 1.14 -57.99 -21.80
CA LYS A 241 1.14 -58.72 -23.09
C LYS A 241 2.54 -59.23 -23.42
N ASN A 242 3.57 -58.38 -23.29
CA ASN A 242 4.97 -58.73 -23.52
C ASN A 242 5.47 -59.81 -22.53
N LEU A 243 5.11 -59.71 -21.25
CA LEU A 243 5.42 -60.74 -20.24
C LEU A 243 4.80 -62.09 -20.61
N SER A 244 3.54 -62.11 -21.05
CA SER A 244 2.85 -63.33 -21.48
C SER A 244 3.52 -63.96 -22.72
N LEU A 245 3.94 -63.15 -23.70
CA LEU A 245 4.72 -63.64 -24.84
C LEU A 245 6.06 -64.26 -24.40
N CYS A 246 6.82 -63.58 -23.54
CA CYS A 246 8.07 -64.12 -23.00
C CYS A 246 7.87 -65.41 -22.19
N GLN A 247 6.76 -65.55 -21.44
CA GLN A 247 6.40 -66.79 -20.75
C GLN A 247 6.16 -67.95 -21.74
N ILE A 248 5.40 -67.71 -22.82
CA ILE A 248 5.15 -68.69 -23.88
C ILE A 248 6.46 -69.08 -24.60
N GLU A 249 7.37 -68.13 -24.79
CA GLU A 249 8.70 -68.41 -25.32
C GLU A 249 9.55 -69.24 -24.35
N CYS A 250 9.58 -68.91 -23.06
CA CYS A 250 10.25 -69.72 -22.03
C CYS A 250 9.71 -71.16 -22.01
N GLU A 251 8.38 -71.36 -22.03
CA GLU A 251 7.78 -72.69 -22.15
C GLU A 251 8.23 -73.43 -23.42
N LYS A 252 8.24 -72.75 -24.57
CA LYS A 252 8.67 -73.29 -25.87
C LYS A 252 10.16 -73.69 -25.85
N HIS A 253 11.00 -72.91 -25.19
CA HIS A 253 12.41 -73.23 -24.98
C HIS A 253 12.60 -74.40 -23.99
N GLN A 254 11.81 -74.46 -22.92
CA GLN A 254 11.84 -75.58 -21.97
C GLN A 254 11.37 -76.89 -22.61
N LYS A 255 10.27 -76.87 -23.37
CA LYS A 255 9.79 -78.01 -24.17
C LYS A 255 10.81 -78.48 -25.21
N LYS A 256 11.55 -77.56 -25.85
CA LYS A 256 12.70 -77.90 -26.71
C LYS A 256 13.84 -78.57 -25.94
N LEU A 257 14.22 -78.03 -24.77
CA LEU A 257 15.26 -78.61 -23.92
C LEU A 257 14.88 -80.03 -23.45
N GLU A 258 13.61 -80.27 -23.10
CA GLU A 258 13.13 -81.61 -22.77
C GLU A 258 13.28 -82.61 -23.94
N ILE A 259 12.96 -82.19 -25.16
CA ILE A 259 13.09 -83.04 -26.37
C ILE A 259 14.56 -83.32 -26.64
N LEU A 260 15.41 -82.28 -26.68
CA LEU A 260 16.86 -82.43 -26.87
C LEU A 260 17.51 -83.28 -25.78
N THR A 261 17.02 -83.21 -24.53
CA THR A 261 17.48 -84.06 -23.43
C THR A 261 17.09 -85.53 -23.63
N LYS A 262 15.87 -85.79 -24.12
CA LYS A 262 15.42 -87.16 -24.48
C LYS A 262 16.21 -87.71 -25.68
N GLU A 263 16.49 -86.88 -26.69
CA GLU A 263 17.32 -87.22 -27.85
C GLU A 263 18.77 -87.49 -27.44
N PHE A 264 19.34 -86.67 -26.54
CA PHE A 264 20.66 -86.90 -25.97
C PHE A 264 20.74 -88.24 -25.22
N TYR A 265 19.80 -88.55 -24.32
CA TYR A 265 19.81 -89.82 -23.59
C TYR A 265 19.55 -91.05 -24.48
N THR A 266 18.71 -90.93 -25.52
CA THR A 266 18.52 -92.04 -26.47
C THR A 266 19.73 -92.25 -27.37
N LEU A 267 20.38 -91.17 -27.83
CA LEU A 267 21.64 -91.23 -28.56
C LEU A 267 22.76 -91.81 -27.68
N GLN A 268 22.91 -91.34 -26.44
CA GLN A 268 23.85 -91.87 -25.45
C GLN A 268 23.63 -93.37 -25.24
N SER A 269 22.41 -93.82 -24.94
CA SER A 269 22.10 -95.24 -24.74
C SER A 269 22.35 -96.07 -26.01
N SER A 270 22.12 -95.51 -27.21
CA SER A 270 22.46 -96.18 -28.48
C SER A 270 23.96 -96.30 -28.71
N SER A 271 24.74 -95.29 -28.28
CA SER A 271 26.20 -95.28 -28.34
C SER A 271 26.80 -96.27 -27.33
N GLU A 272 26.30 -96.29 -26.09
CA GLU A 272 26.69 -97.24 -25.05
C GLU A 272 26.42 -98.69 -25.47
N LYS A 273 25.25 -98.97 -26.06
CA LYS A 273 24.94 -100.28 -26.66
C LYS A 273 25.92 -100.64 -27.76
N ARG A 274 26.18 -99.74 -28.72
CA ARG A 274 27.11 -99.99 -29.83
C ARG A 274 28.56 -100.17 -29.35
N VAL A 275 28.97 -99.48 -28.28
CA VAL A 275 30.28 -99.69 -27.63
C VAL A 275 30.32 -101.08 -26.97
N ALA A 276 29.28 -101.50 -26.26
CA ALA A 276 29.21 -102.84 -25.67
C ALA A 276 29.18 -103.96 -26.73
N GLU A 277 28.45 -103.76 -27.84
CA GLU A 277 28.44 -104.65 -29.01
C GLU A 277 29.84 -104.78 -29.63
N LEU A 278 30.53 -103.67 -29.87
CA LEU A 278 31.89 -103.66 -30.42
C LEU A 278 32.92 -104.27 -29.44
N GLN A 279 32.78 -104.04 -28.14
CA GLN A 279 33.59 -104.70 -27.10
C GLN A 279 33.36 -106.21 -27.10
N SER A 280 32.11 -106.67 -27.21
CA SER A 280 31.80 -108.10 -27.33
C SER A 280 32.40 -108.71 -28.59
N GLN A 281 32.36 -108.00 -29.72
CA GLN A 281 32.99 -108.44 -30.98
C GLN A 281 34.53 -108.48 -30.89
N SER A 282 35.15 -107.52 -30.20
CA SER A 282 36.60 -107.55 -29.93
C SER A 282 36.98 -108.80 -29.14
N VAL A 283 36.28 -109.05 -28.02
CA VAL A 283 36.51 -110.22 -27.17
C VAL A 283 36.23 -111.55 -27.90
N GLU A 284 35.31 -111.58 -28.86
CA GLU A 284 35.09 -112.76 -29.73
C GLU A 284 36.24 -112.95 -30.73
N GLN A 285 36.73 -111.88 -31.37
CA GLN A 285 37.88 -111.95 -32.28
C GLN A 285 39.20 -112.26 -31.57
N GLU A 286 39.43 -111.72 -30.38
CA GLU A 286 40.57 -112.04 -29.50
C GLU A 286 40.60 -113.53 -29.16
N LYS A 287 39.48 -114.12 -28.70
CA LYS A 287 39.36 -115.57 -28.47
C LYS A 287 39.59 -116.40 -29.73
N ARG A 288 39.17 -115.89 -30.89
CA ARG A 288 39.37 -116.58 -32.17
C ARG A 288 40.82 -116.52 -32.64
N LEU A 289 41.53 -115.42 -32.41
CA LEU A 289 42.97 -115.30 -32.61
C LEU A 289 43.73 -116.24 -31.66
N GLU A 290 43.35 -116.30 -30.38
CA GLU A 290 43.95 -117.21 -29.39
C GLU A 290 43.87 -118.69 -29.79
N ILE A 291 42.84 -119.08 -30.56
CA ILE A 291 42.70 -120.42 -31.13
C ILE A 291 43.64 -120.63 -32.33
N TYR A 292 43.75 -119.65 -33.24
CA TYR A 292 44.68 -119.73 -34.37
C TYR A 292 46.15 -119.74 -33.91
N GLU A 293 46.52 -118.91 -32.93
CA GLU A 293 47.87 -118.86 -32.35
C GLU A 293 48.31 -120.18 -31.69
N LYS A 294 47.37 -120.98 -31.18
CA LYS A 294 47.66 -122.32 -30.66
C LYS A 294 47.92 -123.30 -31.80
N LEU A 295 47.09 -123.23 -32.84
CA LEU A 295 47.22 -124.06 -34.04
C LEU A 295 48.53 -123.81 -34.81
N GLU A 296 49.03 -122.57 -34.83
CA GLU A 296 50.32 -122.25 -35.46
C GLU A 296 51.50 -122.82 -34.66
N LYS A 297 51.49 -122.73 -33.32
CA LYS A 297 52.53 -123.33 -32.46
C LYS A 297 52.60 -124.86 -32.63
N GLU A 298 51.45 -125.53 -32.74
CA GLU A 298 51.37 -126.98 -33.01
C GLU A 298 51.96 -127.37 -34.39
N LEU A 299 51.98 -126.45 -35.38
CA LEU A 299 52.54 -126.69 -36.71
C LEU A 299 54.05 -126.41 -36.80
N ASP A 300 54.56 -125.43 -36.05
CA ASP A 300 55.98 -125.11 -36.02
C ASP A 300 56.79 -126.24 -35.35
N ASP A 301 56.32 -126.78 -34.22
CA ASP A 301 56.98 -127.91 -33.53
C ASP A 301 57.13 -129.15 -34.43
N VAL A 302 56.08 -129.49 -35.20
CA VAL A 302 56.10 -130.61 -36.16
C VAL A 302 57.07 -130.33 -37.32
N THR A 303 57.14 -129.08 -37.78
CA THR A 303 58.05 -128.68 -38.87
C THR A 303 59.52 -128.73 -38.41
N MET A 304 59.78 -128.39 -37.15
CA MET A 304 61.10 -128.43 -36.53
C MET A 304 61.59 -129.88 -36.32
N GLN A 305 60.77 -130.78 -35.76
CA GLN A 305 61.10 -132.21 -35.62
C GLN A 305 61.41 -132.88 -36.97
N ALA A 306 60.74 -132.48 -38.05
CA ALA A 306 60.98 -133.00 -39.39
C ALA A 306 62.29 -132.49 -40.05
N ALA A 307 62.86 -131.38 -39.56
CA ALA A 307 64.05 -130.75 -40.14
C ALA A 307 65.37 -131.32 -39.59
N GLU A 308 65.37 -131.82 -38.35
CA GLU A 308 66.57 -132.34 -37.66
C GLU A 308 66.97 -133.77 -38.10
N MET A 309 66.09 -134.50 -38.78
CA MET A 309 66.41 -135.84 -39.28
C MET A 309 67.29 -135.80 -40.53
N GLU A 310 68.39 -136.56 -40.51
CA GLU A 310 69.34 -136.63 -41.63
C GLU A 310 68.79 -137.44 -42.82
N ASN A 311 68.15 -138.60 -42.56
CA ASN A 311 67.51 -139.46 -43.56
C ASN A 311 66.18 -138.89 -44.08
N GLU A 312 66.02 -138.76 -45.41
CA GLU A 312 64.82 -138.19 -46.03
C GLU A 312 63.58 -139.11 -45.91
N ASP A 313 63.74 -140.42 -46.04
CA ASP A 313 62.66 -141.43 -45.90
C ASP A 313 62.10 -141.55 -44.47
N GLU A 314 62.84 -141.02 -43.49
CA GLU A 314 62.50 -141.07 -42.07
C GLU A 314 61.84 -139.75 -41.63
N ALA A 315 62.34 -138.61 -42.15
CA ALA A 315 61.69 -137.31 -42.05
C ALA A 315 60.26 -137.30 -42.65
N GLU A 316 60.05 -137.90 -43.84
CA GLU A 316 58.70 -138.02 -44.40
C GLU A 316 57.76 -138.90 -43.54
N ARG A 317 58.31 -139.83 -42.75
CA ARG A 317 57.53 -140.71 -41.86
C ARG A 317 57.07 -140.00 -40.58
N VAL A 318 57.94 -139.16 -39.99
CA VAL A 318 57.57 -138.30 -38.84
C VAL A 318 56.49 -137.30 -39.26
N LEU A 319 56.67 -136.61 -40.38
CA LEU A 319 55.65 -135.75 -40.98
C LEU A 319 54.31 -136.48 -41.13
N PHE A 320 54.31 -137.68 -41.74
CA PHE A 320 53.09 -138.45 -41.99
C PHE A 320 52.32 -138.78 -40.71
N SER A 321 53.00 -139.00 -39.58
CA SER A 321 52.37 -139.31 -38.30
C SER A 321 51.50 -138.16 -37.74
N TYR A 322 51.85 -136.90 -38.06
CA TYR A 322 51.04 -135.71 -37.76
C TYR A 322 50.05 -135.37 -38.90
N GLY A 323 49.65 -136.36 -39.70
CA GLY A 323 48.60 -136.22 -40.72
C GLY A 323 49.03 -135.65 -42.07
N TYR A 324 50.34 -135.43 -42.28
CA TYR A 324 50.90 -134.95 -43.56
C TYR A 324 50.67 -135.98 -44.67
N GLY A 325 49.61 -135.77 -45.45
CA GLY A 325 49.22 -136.64 -46.57
C GLY A 325 47.72 -136.93 -46.63
N ALA A 326 47.02 -136.85 -45.49
CA ALA A 326 45.57 -137.09 -45.42
C ALA A 326 44.76 -135.81 -45.69
N ASN A 327 44.88 -134.80 -44.81
CA ASN A 327 43.93 -133.67 -44.75
C ASN A 327 44.54 -132.28 -45.05
N VAL A 328 45.82 -132.21 -45.44
CA VAL A 328 46.52 -130.94 -45.75
C VAL A 328 46.37 -130.58 -47.23
N PRO A 329 45.79 -129.41 -47.60
CA PRO A 329 45.65 -129.00 -49.00
C PRO A 329 46.97 -128.99 -49.78
N THR A 330 46.91 -129.31 -51.07
CA THR A 330 48.10 -129.54 -51.93
C THR A 330 49.04 -128.33 -52.03
N THR A 331 48.52 -127.11 -51.90
CA THR A 331 49.30 -125.87 -51.82
C THR A 331 50.09 -125.74 -50.51
N ALA A 332 49.50 -126.12 -49.39
CA ALA A 332 50.18 -126.17 -48.09
C ALA A 332 51.21 -127.31 -48.03
N LYS A 333 50.87 -128.49 -48.58
CA LYS A 333 51.83 -129.61 -48.76
C LYS A 333 53.08 -129.17 -49.53
N ARG A 334 52.92 -128.37 -50.59
CA ARG A 334 54.04 -127.79 -51.35
C ARG A 334 54.83 -126.77 -50.52
N ARG A 335 54.16 -125.86 -49.80
CA ARG A 335 54.82 -124.88 -48.92
C ARG A 335 55.66 -125.54 -47.83
N LEU A 336 55.14 -126.53 -47.11
CA LEU A 336 55.88 -127.18 -46.02
C LEU A 336 57.15 -127.89 -46.51
N LYS A 337 57.06 -128.65 -47.61
CA LYS A 337 58.25 -129.27 -48.23
C LYS A 337 59.24 -128.23 -48.78
N GLN A 338 58.75 -127.08 -49.27
CA GLN A 338 59.61 -125.95 -49.61
C GLN A 338 60.27 -125.30 -48.38
N SER A 339 59.57 -125.18 -47.23
CA SER A 339 60.14 -124.65 -45.99
C SER A 339 61.26 -125.53 -45.44
N VAL A 340 61.06 -126.87 -45.40
CA VAL A 340 62.11 -127.82 -44.98
C VAL A 340 63.32 -127.79 -45.92
N HIS A 341 63.10 -127.73 -47.24
CA HIS A 341 64.20 -127.55 -48.19
C HIS A 341 64.88 -126.16 -48.09
N LEU A 342 64.14 -125.10 -47.75
CA LEU A 342 64.71 -123.77 -47.50
C LEU A 342 65.57 -123.76 -46.23
N ALA A 343 65.14 -124.40 -45.14
CA ALA A 343 65.95 -124.56 -43.93
C ALA A 343 67.29 -125.27 -44.22
N ARG A 344 67.24 -126.42 -44.91
CA ARG A 344 68.46 -127.13 -45.38
C ARG A 344 69.32 -126.25 -46.31
N ARG A 345 68.71 -125.41 -47.17
CA ARG A 345 69.42 -124.49 -48.09
C ARG A 345 70.08 -123.31 -47.39
N VAL A 346 69.45 -122.74 -46.36
CA VAL A 346 69.99 -121.61 -45.58
C VAL A 346 71.27 -122.04 -44.84
N LEU A 347 71.24 -123.16 -44.12
CA LEU A 347 72.41 -123.76 -43.46
C LEU A 347 73.62 -123.94 -44.41
N GLN A 348 73.36 -124.27 -45.69
CA GLN A 348 74.41 -124.43 -46.69
C GLN A 348 74.94 -123.08 -47.23
N LEU A 349 74.08 -122.05 -47.32
CA LEU A 349 74.46 -120.68 -47.71
C LEU A 349 75.23 -119.96 -46.60
N GLU A 350 74.94 -120.22 -45.32
CA GLU A 350 75.70 -119.65 -44.20
C GLU A 350 77.17 -120.06 -44.22
N LYS A 351 77.46 -121.35 -44.51
CA LYS A 351 78.85 -121.82 -44.75
C LYS A 351 79.55 -121.01 -45.83
N GLN A 352 78.89 -120.68 -46.94
CA GLN A 352 79.45 -119.83 -48.00
C GLN A 352 79.64 -118.37 -47.55
N ASN A 353 78.71 -117.83 -46.76
CA ASN A 353 78.76 -116.47 -46.22
C ASN A 353 80.02 -116.24 -45.37
N THR A 354 80.44 -117.22 -44.56
CA THR A 354 81.68 -117.13 -43.76
C THR A 354 82.97 -117.08 -44.60
N MET A 355 82.92 -117.49 -45.86
CA MET A 355 84.06 -117.44 -46.77
C MET A 355 84.23 -116.02 -47.33
N LEU A 356 83.13 -115.43 -47.82
CA LEU A 356 83.11 -114.08 -48.39
C LEU A 356 83.47 -112.98 -47.36
N ARG A 357 83.12 -113.16 -46.08
CA ARG A 357 83.49 -112.20 -45.01
C ARG A 357 85.02 -112.03 -44.88
N ARG A 358 85.80 -113.10 -45.05
CA ARG A 358 87.27 -113.05 -45.00
C ARG A 358 87.93 -112.33 -46.18
N ASP A 359 87.22 -112.19 -47.30
CA ASP A 359 87.67 -111.37 -48.44
C ASP A 359 87.30 -109.89 -48.24
N LEU A 360 86.20 -109.61 -47.53
CA LEU A 360 85.79 -108.26 -47.13
C LEU A 360 86.79 -107.62 -46.14
N GLU A 361 87.24 -108.39 -45.15
CA GLU A 361 88.24 -107.94 -44.15
C GLU A 361 89.58 -107.53 -44.81
N ARG A 362 90.01 -108.25 -45.86
CA ARG A 362 91.18 -107.88 -46.67
C ARG A 362 90.96 -106.62 -47.51
N ARG A 363 89.71 -106.24 -47.80
CA ARG A 363 89.37 -104.99 -48.50
C ARG A 363 89.27 -103.81 -47.54
N SER A 364 88.72 -103.98 -46.33
CA SER A 364 88.61 -102.89 -45.35
C SER A 364 89.99 -102.41 -44.90
N ALA A 365 90.89 -103.32 -44.52
CA ALA A 365 92.25 -102.98 -44.08
C ALA A 365 93.05 -102.13 -45.10
N HIS A 366 92.70 -102.18 -46.38
CA HIS A 366 93.33 -101.38 -47.43
C HIS A 366 92.64 -100.02 -47.64
N VAL A 367 91.35 -99.90 -47.28
CA VAL A 367 90.65 -98.60 -47.17
C VAL A 367 91.17 -97.84 -45.95
N ASP A 368 91.36 -98.54 -44.82
CA ASP A 368 91.80 -97.93 -43.55
C ASP A 368 93.12 -97.17 -43.73
N GLN A 369 94.13 -97.76 -44.38
CA GLN A 369 95.39 -97.09 -44.74
C GLN A 369 95.18 -95.78 -45.53
N VAL A 370 94.33 -95.80 -46.56
CA VAL A 370 94.03 -94.62 -47.38
C VAL A 370 93.30 -93.55 -46.57
N THR A 371 92.52 -93.93 -45.56
CA THR A 371 91.88 -92.95 -44.66
C THR A 371 92.85 -92.29 -43.68
N GLU A 372 93.95 -92.94 -43.27
CA GLU A 372 95.00 -92.29 -42.46
C GLU A 372 95.79 -91.25 -43.28
N GLU A 373 96.09 -91.55 -44.55
CA GLU A 373 96.66 -90.58 -45.51
C GLU A 373 95.71 -89.39 -45.75
N LEU A 374 94.40 -89.65 -45.82
CA LEU A 374 93.38 -88.60 -45.95
C LEU A 374 93.22 -87.76 -44.67
N GLN A 375 93.40 -88.34 -43.48
CA GLN A 375 93.35 -87.60 -42.21
C GLN A 375 94.59 -86.72 -42.00
N THR A 376 95.79 -87.25 -42.25
CA THR A 376 97.05 -86.48 -42.11
C THR A 376 97.09 -85.28 -43.07
N THR A 377 96.63 -85.46 -44.32
CA THR A 377 96.50 -84.35 -45.28
C THR A 377 95.41 -83.34 -44.89
N ASN A 378 94.26 -83.78 -44.34
CA ASN A 378 93.24 -82.87 -43.81
C ASN A 378 93.72 -82.08 -42.58
N GLN A 379 94.52 -82.67 -41.69
CA GLN A 379 95.08 -81.95 -40.53
C GLN A 379 96.02 -80.82 -40.99
N LEU A 380 96.84 -81.06 -42.02
CA LEU A 380 97.71 -80.03 -42.60
C LEU A 380 96.90 -78.91 -43.29
N LEU A 381 95.79 -79.26 -43.96
CA LEU A 381 94.86 -78.29 -44.54
C LEU A 381 94.12 -77.47 -43.46
N GLN A 382 93.71 -78.11 -42.36
CA GLN A 382 93.14 -77.41 -41.19
C GLN A 382 94.13 -76.42 -40.59
N GLN A 383 95.41 -76.79 -40.41
CA GLN A 383 96.45 -75.87 -39.91
C GLN A 383 96.62 -74.65 -40.81
N SER A 384 96.59 -74.83 -42.14
CA SER A 384 96.61 -73.72 -43.11
C SER A 384 95.39 -72.81 -42.99
N GLN A 385 94.21 -73.38 -42.77
CA GLN A 385 92.95 -72.63 -42.63
C GLN A 385 92.67 -72.11 -41.21
N GLN A 386 93.45 -72.49 -40.19
CA GLN A 386 93.19 -72.10 -38.80
C GLN A 386 93.00 -70.59 -38.58
N PRO A 387 93.76 -69.67 -39.21
CA PRO A 387 93.50 -68.23 -39.06
C PRO A 387 92.11 -67.82 -39.54
N TYR A 388 91.60 -68.43 -40.61
CA TYR A 388 90.26 -68.14 -41.15
C TYR A 388 89.15 -68.88 -40.40
N SER A 389 89.33 -70.15 -40.05
CA SER A 389 88.35 -70.91 -39.27
C SER A 389 88.22 -70.33 -37.85
N TYR A 390 89.33 -69.99 -37.20
CA TYR A 390 89.33 -69.30 -35.91
C TYR A 390 88.77 -67.88 -36.03
N LEU A 391 88.95 -67.17 -37.16
CA LEU A 391 88.26 -65.90 -37.39
C LEU A 391 86.74 -66.08 -37.54
N ILE A 392 86.28 -67.10 -38.27
CA ILE A 392 84.85 -67.38 -38.46
C ILE A 392 84.21 -67.86 -37.15
N GLU A 393 84.90 -68.70 -36.37
CA GLU A 393 84.42 -69.11 -35.05
C GLU A 393 84.53 -68.01 -34.00
N THR A 394 85.56 -67.15 -34.02
CA THR A 394 85.57 -65.97 -33.14
C THR A 394 84.59 -64.89 -33.58
N VAL A 395 84.19 -64.83 -34.85
CA VAL A 395 83.03 -64.04 -35.30
C VAL A 395 81.73 -64.66 -34.79
N ARG A 396 81.46 -65.96 -34.98
CA ARG A 396 80.23 -66.60 -34.45
C ARG A 396 80.17 -66.62 -32.91
N GLN A 397 81.31 -66.79 -32.23
CA GLN A 397 81.41 -66.63 -30.78
C GLN A 397 81.33 -65.17 -30.35
N ARG A 398 81.67 -64.20 -31.22
CA ARG A 398 81.38 -62.78 -30.98
C ARG A 398 79.91 -62.49 -31.21
N ASP A 399 79.24 -63.03 -32.21
CA ASP A 399 77.83 -62.80 -32.49
C ASP A 399 76.93 -63.39 -31.39
N THR A 400 77.20 -64.62 -30.96
CA THR A 400 76.53 -65.23 -29.80
C THR A 400 76.89 -64.54 -28.48
N ARG A 401 78.14 -64.07 -28.30
CA ARG A 401 78.47 -63.15 -27.20
C ARG A 401 77.78 -61.79 -27.35
N ILE A 402 77.53 -61.27 -28.54
CA ILE A 402 76.85 -60.00 -28.78
C ILE A 402 75.35 -60.15 -28.54
N GLN A 403 74.75 -61.29 -28.84
CA GLN A 403 73.35 -61.58 -28.51
C GLN A 403 73.17 -61.77 -27.00
N SER A 404 73.98 -62.61 -26.34
CA SER A 404 73.95 -62.74 -24.88
C SER A 404 74.41 -61.47 -24.14
N LEU A 405 75.31 -60.66 -24.71
CA LEU A 405 75.62 -59.31 -24.20
C LEU A 405 74.54 -58.28 -24.55
N LYS A 406 73.67 -58.49 -25.55
CA LYS A 406 72.51 -57.63 -25.82
C LYS A 406 71.38 -57.94 -24.85
N GLU A 407 71.08 -59.21 -24.61
CA GLU A 407 70.16 -59.66 -23.57
C GLU A 407 70.64 -59.20 -22.19
N ARG A 408 71.94 -59.39 -21.91
CA ARG A 408 72.57 -58.90 -20.68
C ARG A 408 72.73 -57.38 -20.65
N LEU A 409 72.74 -56.68 -21.79
CA LEU A 409 72.64 -55.22 -21.83
C LEU A 409 71.21 -54.76 -21.53
N SER A 410 70.17 -55.41 -22.03
CA SER A 410 68.79 -55.09 -21.61
C SER A 410 68.57 -55.37 -20.13
N GLN A 411 69.08 -56.49 -19.59
CA GLN A 411 69.08 -56.76 -18.15
C GLN A 411 69.92 -55.72 -17.40
N LEU A 412 71.11 -55.35 -17.90
CA LEU A 412 71.92 -54.28 -17.31
C LEU A 412 71.32 -52.88 -17.51
N GLU A 413 70.39 -52.66 -18.43
CA GLU A 413 69.67 -51.39 -18.61
C GLU A 413 68.46 -51.32 -17.67
N GLU A 414 67.79 -52.45 -17.40
CA GLU A 414 66.83 -52.59 -16.30
C GLU A 414 67.52 -52.44 -14.94
N GLU A 415 68.64 -53.14 -14.70
CA GLU A 415 69.50 -52.97 -13.52
C GLU A 415 70.07 -51.55 -13.46
N VAL A 416 70.48 -50.91 -14.55
CA VAL A 416 70.90 -49.49 -14.54
C VAL A 416 69.72 -48.55 -14.34
N SER A 417 68.47 -48.95 -14.62
CA SER A 417 67.29 -48.19 -14.21
C SER A 417 67.07 -48.28 -12.69
N ALA A 418 67.32 -49.45 -12.08
CA ALA A 418 67.27 -49.66 -10.63
C ALA A 418 68.45 -48.97 -9.93
N LEU A 419 69.68 -49.21 -10.38
CA LEU A 419 70.91 -48.57 -9.93
C LEU A 419 70.97 -47.07 -10.25
N LYS A 420 70.12 -46.52 -11.14
CA LYS A 420 69.90 -45.05 -11.23
C LYS A 420 69.04 -44.56 -10.08
N LYS A 421 67.98 -45.29 -9.68
CA LYS A 421 67.18 -44.99 -8.48
C LYS A 421 68.03 -45.13 -7.20
N GLU A 422 68.92 -46.11 -7.12
CA GLU A 422 69.90 -46.22 -6.04
C GLU A 422 71.04 -45.20 -6.15
N LYS A 423 71.51 -44.84 -7.35
CA LYS A 423 72.52 -43.78 -7.50
C LYS A 423 71.98 -42.42 -7.04
N THR A 424 70.68 -42.16 -7.17
CA THR A 424 70.06 -40.96 -6.58
C THR A 424 70.07 -40.97 -5.05
N THR A 425 69.88 -42.11 -4.38
CA THR A 425 69.99 -42.20 -2.91
C THR A 425 71.45 -42.21 -2.45
N LEU A 426 72.34 -42.93 -3.14
CA LEU A 426 73.78 -42.93 -2.87
C LEU A 426 74.43 -41.56 -3.14
N LEU A 427 73.93 -40.73 -4.05
CA LEU A 427 74.40 -39.34 -4.20
C LEU A 427 74.03 -38.49 -2.99
N GLN A 428 72.83 -38.65 -2.42
CA GLN A 428 72.47 -37.98 -1.16
C GLN A 428 73.39 -38.39 -0.01
N VAL A 429 73.83 -39.66 0.09
CA VAL A 429 74.76 -40.11 1.14
C VAL A 429 76.22 -39.75 0.85
N LYS A 430 76.68 -39.92 -0.40
CA LYS A 430 78.07 -39.62 -0.82
C LYS A 430 78.39 -38.13 -0.68
N ASN A 431 77.43 -37.24 -0.89
CA ASN A 431 77.65 -35.80 -0.66
C ASN A 431 77.78 -35.48 0.84
N ASN A 432 77.04 -36.18 1.71
CA ASN A 432 77.19 -36.04 3.16
C ASN A 432 78.56 -36.53 3.66
N MET A 433 79.11 -37.61 3.08
CA MET A 433 80.42 -38.16 3.48
C MET A 433 81.62 -37.56 2.74
N ALA A 434 81.47 -37.01 1.53
CA ALA A 434 82.57 -36.31 0.84
C ALA A 434 83.03 -35.08 1.64
N ALA A 435 82.08 -34.45 2.34
CA ALA A 435 82.34 -33.38 3.30
C ALA A 435 83.31 -33.80 4.43
N ASP A 436 83.53 -35.09 4.70
CA ASP A 436 84.48 -35.59 5.70
C ASP A 436 85.93 -35.72 5.19
N LEU A 437 86.16 -35.78 3.88
CA LEU A 437 87.47 -36.15 3.30
C LEU A 437 88.19 -34.97 2.61
N GLU A 438 87.48 -33.99 2.04
CA GLU A 438 88.13 -32.73 1.61
C GLU A 438 88.74 -31.96 2.79
N ARG A 439 88.24 -32.20 4.02
CA ARG A 439 88.85 -31.77 5.29
C ARG A 439 90.28 -32.30 5.52
N LEU A 440 90.73 -33.31 4.77
CA LEU A 440 91.98 -34.03 5.02
C LEU A 440 93.09 -33.77 3.98
N LEU A 441 92.79 -33.15 2.82
CA LEU A 441 93.76 -33.00 1.69
C LEU A 441 93.71 -31.67 0.90
N SER A 442 93.27 -30.58 1.51
CA SER A 442 93.30 -29.25 0.87
C SER A 442 94.77 -28.75 0.60
N HIS A 443 95.43 -29.08 -0.59
CA HIS A 443 96.93 -29.05 -0.93
C HIS A 443 97.56 -28.52 -2.34
N ARG A 444 98.12 -29.35 -3.32
CA ARG A 444 99.24 -29.04 -4.36
C ARG A 444 99.24 -29.61 -5.86
N GLU A 445 99.92 -28.93 -6.87
CA GLU A 445 99.82 -28.73 -8.42
C GLU A 445 100.48 -29.70 -9.55
N GLU A 446 100.63 -29.57 -10.94
CA GLU A 446 100.38 -28.66 -12.19
C GLU A 446 100.45 -29.31 -13.70
N LEU A 447 100.46 -28.61 -14.92
CA LEU A 447 100.50 -29.13 -16.39
C LEU A 447 100.74 -28.17 -17.70
N SER A 448 100.85 -28.62 -19.03
CA SER A 448 101.08 -27.81 -20.36
C SER A 448 100.83 -28.44 -21.86
N VAL A 449 101.03 -27.76 -23.08
CA VAL A 449 100.58 -28.14 -24.54
C VAL A 449 101.28 -27.50 -25.87
N MET A 450 101.07 -27.93 -27.21
CA MET A 450 101.71 -27.42 -28.56
C MET A 450 101.08 -27.83 -30.03
N LYS A 451 101.40 -27.24 -31.27
CA LYS A 451 100.85 -27.53 -32.73
C LYS A 451 101.46 -26.81 -34.08
N GLN A 452 101.50 -27.34 -35.39
CA GLN A 452 101.83 -26.60 -36.74
C GLN A 452 101.78 -27.27 -38.26
N VAL A 453 101.83 -26.48 -39.43
CA VAL A 453 102.40 -26.62 -40.91
C VAL A 453 101.77 -27.28 -42.27
N LEU A 454 101.91 -26.73 -43.57
CA LEU A 454 101.73 -27.35 -45.02
C LEU A 454 101.93 -26.47 -46.41
N VAL A 455 102.42 -26.91 -47.66
CA VAL A 455 102.72 -26.06 -48.96
C VAL A 455 103.01 -26.68 -50.45
N SER A 456 102.12 -26.84 -51.49
CA SER A 456 102.51 -27.14 -52.96
C SER A 456 101.35 -27.22 -54.04
N MET A 457 101.40 -26.99 -55.39
CA MET A 457 102.43 -26.48 -56.34
C MET A 457 101.95 -25.81 -57.69
N ARG A 458 100.70 -25.93 -58.20
CA ARG A 458 100.26 -25.20 -59.44
C ARG A 458 98.73 -25.01 -59.52
N SER A 459 98.14 -23.84 -59.75
CA SER A 459 98.63 -22.45 -59.94
C SER A 459 99.18 -22.04 -61.32
N ARG A 460 98.34 -22.12 -62.37
CA ARG A 460 98.24 -21.15 -63.49
C ARG A 460 96.91 -21.43 -64.21
N GLN A 461 96.04 -20.45 -64.51
CA GLN A 461 96.13 -19.00 -64.29
C GLN A 461 95.30 -18.51 -63.10
N HIS A 462 95.74 -17.36 -62.57
CA HIS A 462 95.04 -16.31 -61.80
C HIS A 462 93.68 -16.65 -61.13
N GLY A 463 93.50 -16.45 -59.82
CA GLY A 463 94.41 -15.96 -58.77
C GLY A 463 94.03 -16.54 -57.41
N GLU A 464 94.91 -16.66 -56.42
CA GLU A 464 95.76 -15.61 -55.82
C GLU A 464 94.96 -14.50 -55.10
N PRO A 465 95.35 -14.11 -53.87
CA PRO A 465 95.42 -15.00 -52.69
C PRO A 465 94.90 -14.28 -51.40
N LEU A 466 95.43 -14.64 -50.22
CA LEU A 466 95.58 -13.82 -48.99
C LEU A 466 94.34 -13.75 -48.05
N SER A 467 94.47 -13.75 -46.71
CA SER A 467 95.69 -13.87 -45.86
C SER A 467 95.40 -14.01 -44.35
N ILE A 468 96.36 -14.61 -43.59
CA ILE A 468 96.93 -14.19 -42.25
C ILE A 468 95.92 -14.08 -41.05
N SER A 469 96.21 -14.26 -39.74
CA SER A 469 97.36 -14.55 -38.84
C SER A 469 96.90 -15.58 -37.75
N GLU A 470 97.68 -16.29 -36.93
CA GLU A 470 98.81 -15.93 -36.01
C GLU A 470 98.43 -14.94 -34.86
N PRO A 471 99.15 -14.91 -33.70
CA PRO A 471 99.58 -16.02 -32.81
C PRO A 471 99.37 -15.59 -31.29
N ASP A 472 100.01 -16.02 -30.17
CA ASP A 472 100.89 -17.12 -29.69
C ASP A 472 100.90 -17.17 -28.12
N ILE A 473 101.71 -18.06 -27.49
CA ILE A 473 102.40 -17.94 -26.16
C ILE A 473 101.55 -17.99 -24.85
N VAL A 474 102.09 -18.30 -23.64
CA VAL A 474 102.78 -19.52 -23.09
C VAL A 474 103.10 -19.34 -21.58
N HIS A 475 102.93 -20.39 -20.74
CA HIS A 475 103.26 -20.51 -19.29
C HIS A 475 102.56 -19.52 -18.31
N THR A 476 102.46 -19.71 -16.98
CA THR A 476 103.11 -20.60 -15.96
C THR A 476 102.07 -21.36 -15.07
N GLY A 477 102.49 -22.25 -14.16
CA GLY A 477 101.65 -23.36 -13.62
C GLY A 477 100.87 -23.19 -12.29
N THR A 478 99.84 -24.05 -12.11
CA THR A 478 98.96 -24.28 -10.92
C THR A 478 98.06 -25.55 -11.10
N ALA A 479 97.23 -25.91 -10.10
CA ALA A 479 96.13 -26.91 -10.00
C ALA A 479 96.39 -28.27 -9.28
N VAL A 480 95.97 -28.36 -8.00
CA VAL A 480 96.12 -29.44 -6.98
C VAL A 480 95.50 -30.84 -7.26
N HIS A 481 95.99 -31.89 -6.56
CA HIS A 481 95.39 -33.25 -6.31
C HIS A 481 94.19 -33.74 -7.15
N LEU A 482 94.29 -35.00 -7.64
CA LEU A 482 93.31 -36.13 -7.57
C LEU A 482 91.76 -35.87 -7.73
N PRO A 483 90.94 -36.85 -8.22
CA PRO A 483 91.18 -37.97 -9.15
C PRO A 483 90.11 -38.18 -10.28
N ARG A 484 90.51 -38.86 -11.37
CA ARG A 484 89.76 -39.95 -12.10
C ARG A 484 88.41 -39.67 -12.84
N LYS A 485 88.50 -39.76 -14.19
CA LYS A 485 87.53 -40.25 -15.22
C LYS A 485 86.17 -39.53 -15.49
N THR A 486 86.03 -39.05 -16.74
CA THR A 486 84.81 -38.68 -17.50
C THR A 486 84.83 -39.32 -18.93
N SER A 487 83.95 -38.94 -19.89
CA SER A 487 83.83 -39.58 -21.23
C SER A 487 83.06 -38.75 -22.29
N ARG A 488 83.12 -39.16 -23.59
CA ARG A 488 82.39 -38.66 -24.81
C ARG A 488 83.13 -37.56 -25.61
N ALA A 489 82.81 -37.20 -26.88
CA ALA A 489 81.71 -37.48 -27.87
C ALA A 489 82.31 -37.46 -29.35
N THR A 490 81.85 -38.07 -30.47
CA THR A 490 80.62 -37.96 -31.37
C THR A 490 80.48 -36.60 -32.12
N GLU A 491 80.00 -36.35 -33.37
CA GLU A 491 79.13 -36.90 -34.48
C GLU A 491 79.61 -36.31 -35.89
N GLU A 492 79.15 -36.49 -37.16
CA GLU A 492 78.47 -37.51 -38.05
C GLU A 492 78.50 -37.02 -39.59
N GLU A 493 77.50 -37.32 -40.50
CA GLU A 493 77.20 -36.75 -41.88
C GLU A 493 78.05 -37.20 -43.16
N GLN A 494 77.72 -37.08 -44.51
CA GLN A 494 76.58 -36.60 -45.38
C GLN A 494 76.41 -37.34 -46.80
N TYR A 495 76.49 -36.66 -48.00
CA TYR A 495 75.99 -37.05 -49.38
C TYR A 495 76.93 -36.68 -50.58
N PRO A 496 76.81 -37.16 -51.87
CA PRO A 496 75.66 -37.53 -52.78
C PRO A 496 75.84 -38.95 -53.46
N PRO A 497 75.56 -39.35 -54.78
CA PRO A 497 74.86 -38.83 -55.99
C PRO A 497 73.90 -39.86 -56.75
N ARG A 498 73.64 -39.72 -58.09
CA ARG A 498 72.79 -40.59 -59.01
C ARG A 498 73.19 -40.45 -60.53
N PRO A 499 72.55 -41.00 -61.62
CA PRO A 499 71.37 -41.92 -61.80
C PRO A 499 71.32 -42.99 -62.99
N LYS A 500 70.47 -44.06 -62.86
CA LYS A 500 69.60 -44.76 -63.90
C LYS A 500 70.22 -45.43 -65.19
N PRO A 501 69.49 -46.20 -66.07
CA PRO A 501 68.02 -46.53 -66.18
C PRO A 501 67.58 -48.02 -66.46
N THR A 502 66.26 -48.24 -66.65
CA THR A 502 65.53 -49.47 -67.14
C THR A 502 65.45 -50.68 -66.17
N VAL A 503 64.63 -51.75 -66.34
CA VAL A 503 63.83 -52.29 -67.49
C VAL A 503 62.41 -52.85 -67.06
N PHE A 504 61.85 -53.90 -67.69
CA PHE A 504 60.50 -54.54 -67.51
C PHE A 504 60.64 -56.11 -67.46
N ILE A 505 59.68 -57.05 -67.43
CA ILE A 505 58.23 -57.28 -67.82
C ILE A 505 57.66 -58.27 -66.74
N SER A 506 56.38 -58.43 -66.28
CA SER A 506 55.03 -58.67 -66.87
C SER A 506 54.90 -60.05 -67.62
N TRP A 507 53.82 -60.86 -67.65
CA TRP A 507 52.37 -60.88 -67.23
C TRP A 507 51.81 -62.36 -67.32
N TYR A 508 50.61 -62.87 -66.96
CA TYR A 508 49.38 -62.47 -66.19
C TYR A 508 48.45 -63.72 -65.94
N ARG A 509 47.19 -63.53 -65.46
CA ARG A 509 46.04 -64.47 -65.19
C ARG A 509 46.06 -65.29 -63.89
N CYS A 510 45.05 -65.34 -63.00
CA CYS A 510 43.66 -64.80 -62.90
C CYS A 510 42.51 -65.48 -63.71
N TRP A 511 41.48 -66.02 -63.01
CA TRP A 511 40.03 -65.76 -63.23
C TRP A 511 39.11 -66.33 -62.11
N GLU A 512 37.82 -65.95 -62.13
CA GLU A 512 36.78 -66.18 -61.11
C GLU A 512 35.83 -67.36 -61.42
N CYS A 513 35.17 -67.90 -60.38
CA CYS A 513 33.77 -68.37 -60.36
C CYS A 513 33.27 -68.49 -58.92
#